data_AF-A0A2A4YJW4-F1
#
_entry.id   AF-A0A2A4YJW4-F1
#
_cell.length_a   1.000
_cell.length_b   1.000
_cell.length_c   1.000
_cell.angle_alpha   90.00
_cell.angle_beta   90.00
_cell.angle_gamma   90.00
#
_symmetry.space_group_name_H-M   'P 1'
#
loop_
_entity.id
_entity.type
_entity.pdbx_description
1 polymer ?
#
loop_
_entity_poly.entity_id
_entity_poly.type
_entity_poly.pdbx_seq_one_letter_code
_entity_poly.pdbx_strand_id
1 'polypeptide(L)'
;MRALRLHTRLQKSSFLSKVLLTLLFATSISSLHAKYPREILIDSPSYVGGGGLFHNFCIVLGYLDIYERYPNISITIDMRDQGLYYEPSNGPNWWSYYFEPLHYPNRLNSVKRPILKRIGNHEKGSIGNAAHYYFSRKYAKSLIDKYIRVKQDILDEIDTFYDKHLKDKVVIGIHYRGTDKHLEASHLDYDMLTKALTKELRALGDVDYVIFLATDEPSVVERLSASYPDRLVYTDAERMQEPVHYASNKCYQKGREALVDMLLLAKSNIIIRTNSNLGAVSCFYNPKMKIVNLNYMNDRLYNGAKKNGKLNELNKKP
;
A
#
# COMPACT_ATOMS: atom_id res chain seq x y z
N MET A 1 -8.86 -21.43 15.05
CA MET A 1 -7.47 -21.89 15.30
C MET A 1 -6.76 -22.59 14.13
N ARG A 2 -7.46 -23.13 13.11
CA ARG A 2 -6.80 -23.72 11.91
C ARG A 2 -6.30 -22.69 10.88
N ALA A 3 -6.93 -21.51 10.78
CA ALA A 3 -6.51 -20.44 9.87
C ALA A 3 -5.18 -19.77 10.26
N LEU A 4 -4.89 -19.65 11.57
CA LEU A 4 -3.66 -19.02 12.08
C LEU A 4 -2.41 -19.91 11.91
N ARG A 5 -2.60 -21.24 11.82
CA ARG A 5 -1.51 -22.21 11.60
C ARG A 5 -1.11 -22.37 10.12
N LEU A 6 -1.98 -21.98 9.17
CA LEU A 6 -1.63 -21.93 7.74
C LEU A 6 -0.72 -20.73 7.43
N HIS A 7 -0.95 -19.60 8.09
CA HIS A 7 -0.19 -18.36 7.84
C HIS A 7 1.29 -18.50 8.24
N THR A 8 1.58 -19.25 9.30
CA THR A 8 2.95 -19.50 9.80
C THR A 8 3.70 -20.58 9.01
N ARG A 9 3.01 -21.49 8.30
CA ARG A 9 3.66 -22.49 7.42
C ARG A 9 4.00 -21.93 6.03
N LEU A 10 3.24 -20.96 5.53
CA LEU A 10 3.45 -20.38 4.19
C LEU A 10 4.65 -19.42 4.10
N GLN A 11 5.17 -18.93 5.23
CA GLN A 11 6.41 -18.14 5.26
C GLN A 11 7.69 -18.97 5.04
N LYS A 12 7.64 -20.30 5.11
CA LYS A 12 8.83 -21.16 5.04
C LYS A 12 9.07 -21.90 3.71
N SER A 13 8.21 -21.73 2.70
CA SER A 13 8.49 -22.31 1.38
C SER A 13 8.21 -21.31 0.26
N SER A 14 9.28 -20.62 -0.16
CA SER A 14 9.29 -19.66 -1.26
C SER A 14 8.98 -20.30 -2.63
N PHE A 15 8.99 -21.63 -2.72
CA PHE A 15 8.72 -22.38 -3.94
C PHE A 15 7.27 -22.88 -4.02
N LEU A 16 6.75 -23.55 -2.99
CA LEU A 16 5.36 -24.05 -3.01
C LEU A 16 4.30 -22.95 -3.00
N SER A 17 4.56 -21.79 -2.37
CA SER A 17 3.64 -20.64 -2.42
C SER A 17 3.61 -20.01 -3.82
N LYS A 18 4.76 -19.91 -4.50
CA LYS A 18 4.85 -19.49 -5.90
C LYS A 18 4.13 -20.49 -6.82
N VAL A 19 4.34 -21.80 -6.64
CA VAL A 19 3.72 -22.86 -7.45
C VAL A 19 2.20 -22.94 -7.24
N LEU A 20 1.71 -22.80 -6.00
CA LEU A 20 0.28 -22.80 -5.69
C LEU A 20 -0.43 -21.54 -6.21
N LEU A 21 0.24 -20.38 -6.18
CA LEU A 21 -0.24 -19.18 -6.84
C LEU A 21 -0.27 -19.41 -8.35
N THR A 22 0.82 -19.88 -8.97
CA THR A 22 0.86 -20.21 -10.40
C THR A 22 -0.23 -21.21 -10.80
N LEU A 23 -0.60 -22.15 -9.93
CA LEU A 23 -1.69 -23.12 -10.14
C LEU A 23 -3.10 -22.53 -9.97
N LEU A 24 -3.33 -21.64 -8.99
CA LEU A 24 -4.57 -20.87 -8.86
C LEU A 24 -4.71 -19.84 -9.99
N PHE A 25 -3.59 -19.33 -10.49
CA PHE A 25 -3.49 -18.54 -11.70
C PHE A 25 -3.76 -19.40 -12.95
N ALA A 26 -3.27 -20.65 -13.03
CA ALA A 26 -3.37 -21.48 -14.22
C ALA A 26 -4.81 -21.86 -14.63
N THR A 27 -5.75 -21.96 -13.70
CA THR A 27 -7.16 -22.27 -14.04
C THR A 27 -7.95 -21.07 -14.53
N SER A 28 -7.56 -19.83 -14.18
CA SER A 28 -8.12 -18.61 -14.78
C SER A 28 -7.34 -18.14 -16.03
N ILE A 29 -6.03 -18.43 -16.09
CA ILE A 29 -5.08 -18.10 -17.17
C ILE A 29 -5.10 -19.08 -18.34
N SER A 30 -5.52 -20.33 -18.16
CA SER A 30 -5.69 -21.25 -19.30
C SER A 30 -6.60 -20.66 -20.38
N SER A 31 -7.58 -19.84 -19.95
CA SER A 31 -8.43 -19.04 -20.84
C SER A 31 -7.71 -17.84 -21.47
N LEU A 32 -6.70 -17.25 -20.81
CA LEU A 32 -5.93 -16.08 -21.28
C LEU A 32 -4.87 -16.46 -22.33
N HIS A 33 -4.44 -17.72 -22.39
CA HIS A 33 -3.65 -18.27 -23.52
C HIS A 33 -4.47 -18.47 -24.80
N ALA A 34 -5.77 -18.15 -24.79
CA ALA A 34 -6.61 -18.27 -25.97
C ALA A 34 -6.10 -17.40 -27.14
N LYS A 35 -6.22 -17.93 -28.35
CA LYS A 35 -5.87 -17.31 -29.64
C LYS A 35 -6.58 -15.96 -29.93
N TYR A 36 -7.49 -15.52 -29.06
CA TYR A 36 -8.31 -14.32 -29.24
C TYR A 36 -7.88 -13.19 -28.29
N PRO A 37 -7.85 -11.94 -28.77
CA PRO A 37 -7.65 -10.78 -27.90
C PRO A 37 -8.72 -10.74 -26.80
N ARG A 38 -8.32 -10.35 -25.59
CA ARG A 38 -9.25 -10.16 -24.47
C ARG A 38 -9.04 -8.79 -23.85
N GLU A 39 -10.14 -8.16 -23.47
CA GLU A 39 -10.12 -6.90 -22.76
C GLU A 39 -10.49 -7.15 -21.31
N ILE A 40 -9.58 -6.84 -20.40
CA ILE A 40 -9.82 -6.91 -18.96
C ILE A 40 -10.33 -5.56 -18.50
N LEU A 41 -11.57 -5.53 -18.00
CA LEU A 41 -12.14 -4.34 -17.36
C LEU A 41 -11.83 -4.39 -15.86
N ILE A 42 -11.06 -3.43 -15.37
CA ILE A 42 -10.72 -3.25 -13.95
C ILE A 42 -11.60 -2.14 -13.39
N ASP A 43 -12.58 -2.53 -12.59
CA ASP A 43 -13.49 -1.64 -11.87
C ASP A 43 -13.30 -1.77 -10.34
N SER A 44 -13.77 -0.77 -9.59
CA SER A 44 -13.70 -0.79 -8.13
C SER A 44 -14.40 -2.04 -7.55
N PRO A 45 -13.84 -2.68 -6.49
CA PRO A 45 -14.51 -3.78 -5.82
C PRO A 45 -15.87 -3.36 -5.25
N SER A 46 -16.91 -4.16 -5.50
CA SER A 46 -18.32 -3.83 -5.15
C SER A 46 -18.72 -4.10 -3.69
N TYR A 47 -17.77 -4.19 -2.76
CA TYR A 47 -18.11 -4.27 -1.33
C TYR A 47 -18.50 -2.87 -0.82
N VAL A 48 -19.38 -2.76 0.19
CA VAL A 48 -19.75 -1.47 0.79
C VAL A 48 -18.47 -0.70 1.16
N GLY A 49 -18.32 0.51 0.61
CA GLY A 49 -17.13 1.35 0.72
C GLY A 49 -16.08 1.12 -0.39
N GLY A 50 -15.95 -0.08 -0.95
CA GLY A 50 -14.85 -0.42 -1.86
C GLY A 50 -13.49 -0.50 -1.15
N GLY A 51 -12.47 -1.04 -1.84
CA GLY A 51 -11.11 -1.03 -1.30
C GLY A 51 -10.50 0.38 -1.28
N GLY A 52 -9.56 0.64 -0.37
CA GLY A 52 -8.80 1.90 -0.35
C GLY A 52 -7.95 2.13 -1.62
N LEU A 53 -7.43 3.34 -1.79
CA LEU A 53 -6.73 3.79 -3.00
C LEU A 53 -5.60 2.82 -3.38
N PHE A 54 -4.75 2.51 -2.40
CA PHE A 54 -3.58 1.65 -2.62
C PHE A 54 -3.92 0.16 -2.70
N HIS A 55 -5.11 -0.26 -2.25
CA HIS A 55 -5.60 -1.60 -2.56
C HIS A 55 -5.93 -1.71 -4.06
N ASN A 56 -6.69 -0.74 -4.59
CA ASN A 56 -6.97 -0.65 -6.02
C ASN A 56 -5.70 -0.47 -6.86
N PHE A 57 -4.75 0.32 -6.37
CA PHE A 57 -3.43 0.46 -7.00
C PHE A 57 -2.73 -0.90 -7.16
N CYS A 58 -2.70 -1.73 -6.11
CA CYS A 58 -2.14 -3.07 -6.19
C CYS A 58 -2.91 -3.99 -7.15
N ILE A 59 -4.24 -3.86 -7.24
CA ILE A 59 -5.04 -4.59 -8.23
C ILE A 59 -4.60 -4.22 -9.65
N VAL A 60 -4.53 -2.92 -9.95
CA VAL A 60 -4.06 -2.42 -11.26
C VAL A 60 -2.65 -2.93 -11.55
N LEU A 61 -1.74 -2.83 -10.58
CA LEU A 61 -0.35 -3.30 -10.73
C LEU A 61 -0.27 -4.81 -11.02
N GLY A 62 -1.09 -5.62 -10.36
CA GLY A 62 -1.16 -7.05 -10.62
C GLY A 62 -1.71 -7.38 -12.01
N TYR A 63 -2.67 -6.61 -12.51
CA TYR A 63 -3.12 -6.74 -13.90
C TYR A 63 -2.09 -6.26 -14.92
N LEU A 64 -1.28 -5.24 -14.61
CA LEU A 64 -0.19 -4.82 -15.47
C LEU A 64 0.90 -5.90 -15.63
N ASP A 65 1.16 -6.71 -14.59
CA ASP A 65 2.00 -7.92 -14.71
C ASP A 65 1.38 -8.96 -15.66
N ILE A 66 0.07 -9.19 -15.59
CA ILE A 66 -0.64 -10.04 -16.55
C ILE A 66 -0.49 -9.47 -17.97
N TYR A 67 -0.68 -8.17 -18.14
CA TYR A 67 -0.52 -7.50 -19.43
C TYR A 67 0.88 -7.64 -20.00
N GLU A 68 1.94 -7.56 -19.19
CA GLU A 68 3.32 -7.81 -19.65
C GLU A 68 3.52 -9.23 -20.18
N ARG A 69 2.93 -10.22 -19.50
CA ARG A 69 3.08 -11.63 -19.85
C ARG A 69 2.30 -12.05 -21.10
N TYR A 70 1.18 -11.38 -21.37
CA TYR A 70 0.24 -11.81 -22.40
C TYR A 70 -0.04 -10.68 -23.41
N PRO A 71 0.58 -10.71 -24.61
CA PRO A 71 0.44 -9.65 -25.61
C PRO A 71 -0.97 -9.53 -26.20
N ASN A 72 -1.81 -10.56 -26.06
CA ASN A 72 -3.22 -10.57 -26.50
C ASN A 72 -4.18 -9.88 -25.51
N ILE A 73 -3.69 -9.41 -24.37
CA ILE A 73 -4.51 -8.73 -23.36
C ILE A 73 -4.49 -7.22 -23.60
N SER A 74 -5.67 -6.61 -23.61
CA SER A 74 -5.84 -5.19 -23.33
C SER A 74 -6.41 -5.00 -21.92
N ILE A 75 -6.14 -3.85 -21.31
CA ILE A 75 -6.68 -3.45 -20.01
C ILE A 75 -7.43 -2.14 -20.18
N THR A 76 -8.61 -2.05 -19.58
CA THR A 76 -9.34 -0.80 -19.38
C THR A 76 -9.58 -0.61 -17.89
N ILE A 77 -9.14 0.52 -17.35
CA ILE A 77 -9.36 0.92 -15.96
C ILE A 77 -10.60 1.80 -15.94
N ASP A 78 -11.66 1.30 -15.33
CA ASP A 78 -12.99 1.89 -15.30
C ASP A 78 -13.53 1.89 -13.87
N MET A 79 -13.03 2.81 -13.06
CA MET A 79 -13.47 2.98 -11.67
C MET A 79 -14.65 3.96 -11.61
N ARG A 80 -15.70 3.65 -12.38
CA ARG A 80 -16.94 4.43 -12.45
C ARG A 80 -17.69 4.44 -11.12
N ASP A 81 -18.50 5.49 -10.92
CA ASP A 81 -19.55 5.79 -9.92
C ASP A 81 -19.61 5.08 -8.54
N GLN A 82 -18.54 4.41 -8.13
CA GLN A 82 -18.42 3.55 -6.97
C GLN A 82 -17.06 3.79 -6.29
N GLY A 83 -17.01 3.57 -4.98
CA GLY A 83 -15.77 3.57 -4.19
C GLY A 83 -15.53 4.86 -3.38
N LEU A 84 -14.62 4.76 -2.40
CA LEU A 84 -14.35 5.80 -1.39
C LEU A 84 -13.93 7.18 -1.95
N TYR A 85 -13.45 7.23 -3.19
CA TYR A 85 -12.84 8.42 -3.79
C TYR A 85 -13.66 9.00 -4.94
N TYR A 86 -14.83 8.43 -5.23
CA TYR A 86 -15.68 8.91 -6.32
C TYR A 86 -16.31 10.25 -5.94
N GLU A 87 -16.16 11.24 -6.82
CA GLU A 87 -16.71 12.58 -6.65
C GLU A 87 -17.18 13.09 -8.03
N PRO A 88 -18.50 13.09 -8.31
CA PRO A 88 -19.03 13.32 -9.66
C PRO A 88 -18.54 14.61 -10.35
N SER A 89 -18.25 15.67 -9.58
CA SER A 89 -17.72 16.93 -10.10
C SER A 89 -16.36 16.80 -10.79
N ASN A 90 -15.61 15.74 -10.50
CA ASN A 90 -14.26 15.50 -11.02
C ASN A 90 -14.26 14.54 -12.21
N GLY A 91 -15.43 14.06 -12.63
CA GLY A 91 -15.63 13.17 -13.77
C GLY A 91 -16.05 11.76 -13.37
N PRO A 92 -16.33 10.89 -14.36
CA PRO A 92 -17.01 9.63 -14.12
C PRO A 92 -16.12 8.53 -13.55
N ASN A 93 -14.79 8.61 -13.70
CA ASN A 93 -13.85 7.55 -13.33
C ASN A 93 -12.81 8.07 -12.34
N TRP A 94 -12.89 7.67 -11.08
CA TRP A 94 -12.05 8.28 -10.05
C TRP A 94 -10.57 7.93 -10.16
N TRP A 95 -10.20 6.86 -10.87
CA TRP A 95 -8.78 6.59 -11.16
C TRP A 95 -8.16 7.71 -11.99
N SER A 96 -8.95 8.24 -12.94
CA SER A 96 -8.55 9.36 -13.79
C SER A 96 -8.39 10.68 -13.04
N TYR A 97 -8.83 10.76 -11.78
CA TYR A 97 -8.57 11.94 -10.97
C TYR A 97 -7.08 12.11 -10.68
N TYR A 98 -6.35 10.99 -10.55
CA TYR A 98 -4.97 10.98 -10.07
C TYR A 98 -3.96 10.36 -11.04
N PHE A 99 -4.41 9.46 -11.92
CA PHE A 99 -3.53 8.63 -12.74
C PHE A 99 -3.94 8.55 -14.22
N GLU A 100 -2.95 8.31 -15.07
CA GLU A 100 -3.07 8.03 -16.50
C GLU A 100 -2.10 6.91 -16.93
N PRO A 101 -2.34 6.19 -18.05
CA PRO A 101 -3.53 6.19 -18.88
C PRO A 101 -4.63 5.26 -18.32
N LEU A 102 -5.84 5.38 -18.88
CA LEU A 102 -6.99 4.53 -18.53
C LEU A 102 -7.10 3.25 -19.37
N HIS A 103 -6.37 3.18 -20.49
CA HIS A 103 -6.43 2.07 -21.42
C HIS A 103 -5.04 1.63 -21.87
N TYR A 104 -4.83 0.32 -21.92
CA TYR A 104 -3.63 -0.33 -22.42
C TYR A 104 -4.06 -1.27 -23.54
N PRO A 105 -3.81 -0.93 -24.81
CA PRO A 105 -4.23 -1.76 -25.94
C PRO A 105 -3.43 -3.05 -25.96
N ASN A 106 -4.01 -4.10 -26.54
CA ASN A 106 -3.26 -5.34 -26.76
C ASN A 106 -2.10 -5.08 -27.74
N ARG A 107 -1.05 -5.90 -27.63
CA ARG A 107 0.19 -5.77 -28.41
C ARG A 107 0.23 -6.74 -29.59
N LEU A 108 -0.92 -7.27 -30.02
CA LEU A 108 -1.04 -8.05 -31.23
C LEU A 108 -1.46 -7.14 -32.39
N ASN A 109 -0.92 -7.38 -33.59
CA ASN A 109 -1.36 -6.70 -34.82
C ASN A 109 -2.73 -7.20 -35.32
N SER A 110 -3.57 -7.75 -34.45
CA SER A 110 -4.82 -8.41 -34.87
C SER A 110 -5.99 -7.42 -34.91
N VAL A 111 -6.71 -7.41 -36.04
CA VAL A 111 -7.90 -6.56 -36.28
C VAL A 111 -9.15 -7.06 -35.53
N LYS A 112 -9.06 -8.14 -34.76
CA LYS A 112 -10.23 -8.73 -34.08
C LYS A 112 -10.58 -7.95 -32.82
N ARG A 113 -11.87 -7.64 -32.64
CA ARG A 113 -12.40 -7.02 -31.42
C ARG A 113 -12.15 -7.96 -30.22
N PRO A 114 -11.64 -7.44 -29.09
CA PRO A 114 -11.38 -8.27 -27.92
C PRO A 114 -12.68 -8.73 -27.26
N ILE A 115 -12.63 -9.92 -26.64
CA ILE A 115 -13.71 -10.39 -25.77
C ILE A 115 -13.56 -9.70 -24.42
N LEU A 116 -14.58 -8.95 -24.01
CA LEU A 116 -14.62 -8.29 -22.72
C LEU A 116 -14.71 -9.33 -21.58
N LYS A 117 -13.79 -9.24 -20.63
CA LYS A 117 -13.80 -10.00 -19.38
C LYS A 117 -13.92 -9.02 -18.21
N ARG A 118 -15.08 -9.01 -17.55
CA ARG A 118 -15.25 -8.38 -16.25
C ARG A 118 -14.73 -9.31 -15.15
N ILE A 119 -14.04 -8.75 -14.17
CA ILE A 119 -13.37 -9.49 -13.11
C ILE A 119 -14.23 -9.50 -11.84
N GLY A 120 -14.38 -10.67 -11.21
CA GLY A 120 -15.06 -10.79 -9.91
C GLY A 120 -14.21 -10.29 -8.74
N ASN A 121 -14.85 -9.81 -7.66
CA ASN A 121 -14.14 -9.20 -6.53
C ASN A 121 -13.10 -10.11 -5.84
N HIS A 122 -13.35 -11.42 -5.76
CA HIS A 122 -12.37 -12.38 -5.22
C HIS A 122 -11.10 -12.46 -6.09
N GLU A 123 -11.26 -12.44 -7.42
CA GLU A 123 -10.13 -12.43 -8.36
C GLU A 123 -9.34 -11.13 -8.20
N LYS A 124 -10.01 -9.96 -8.16
CA LYS A 124 -9.36 -8.67 -7.89
C LYS A 124 -8.53 -8.71 -6.60
N GLY A 125 -9.14 -9.11 -5.49
CA GLY A 125 -8.45 -9.19 -4.20
C GLY A 125 -7.25 -10.13 -4.23
N SER A 126 -7.36 -11.26 -4.92
CA SER A 126 -6.25 -12.22 -5.10
C SER A 126 -5.11 -11.61 -5.92
N ILE A 127 -5.41 -10.93 -7.03
CA ILE A 127 -4.43 -10.24 -7.87
C ILE A 127 -3.75 -9.09 -7.12
N GLY A 128 -4.51 -8.26 -6.41
CA GLY A 128 -3.97 -7.17 -5.62
C GLY A 128 -3.08 -7.66 -4.48
N ASN A 129 -3.49 -8.72 -3.78
CA ASN A 129 -2.65 -9.35 -2.76
C ASN A 129 -1.38 -9.95 -3.37
N ALA A 130 -1.46 -10.54 -4.57
CA ALA A 130 -0.30 -11.07 -5.23
C ALA A 130 0.75 -9.98 -5.52
N ALA A 131 0.29 -8.83 -6.04
CA ALA A 131 1.14 -7.67 -6.26
C ALA A 131 1.76 -7.17 -4.94
N HIS A 132 0.95 -7.01 -3.89
CA HIS A 132 1.41 -6.52 -2.59
C HIS A 132 2.47 -7.42 -1.94
N TYR A 133 2.22 -8.74 -1.88
CA TYR A 133 3.03 -9.66 -1.07
C TYR A 133 4.18 -10.33 -1.84
N TYR A 134 4.09 -10.46 -3.17
CA TYR A 134 5.05 -11.25 -3.94
C TYR A 134 5.89 -10.44 -4.92
N PHE A 135 5.50 -9.21 -5.28
CA PHE A 135 6.34 -8.41 -6.18
C PHE A 135 7.59 -7.95 -5.45
N SER A 136 8.75 -8.11 -6.09
CA SER A 136 9.94 -7.42 -5.63
C SER A 136 9.78 -5.92 -5.85
N ARG A 137 10.36 -5.09 -4.98
CA ARG A 137 10.27 -3.62 -5.11
C ARG A 137 10.81 -3.12 -6.47
N LYS A 138 11.91 -3.72 -6.95
CA LYS A 138 12.47 -3.39 -8.27
C LYS A 138 11.49 -3.72 -9.40
N TYR A 139 10.82 -4.87 -9.33
CA TYR A 139 9.85 -5.27 -10.34
C TYR A 139 8.60 -4.39 -10.31
N ALA A 140 8.03 -4.16 -9.13
CA ALA A 140 6.91 -3.24 -8.95
C ALA A 140 7.26 -1.85 -9.49
N LYS A 141 8.44 -1.31 -9.17
CA LYS A 141 8.93 -0.03 -9.73
C LYS A 141 8.98 -0.04 -11.26
N SER A 142 9.47 -1.12 -11.87
CA SER A 142 9.54 -1.21 -13.33
C SER A 142 8.17 -1.17 -14.01
N LEU A 143 7.16 -1.80 -13.40
CA LEU A 143 5.78 -1.73 -13.90
C LEU A 143 5.19 -0.33 -13.71
N ILE A 144 5.41 0.27 -12.54
CA ILE A 144 4.96 1.64 -12.23
C ILE A 144 5.53 2.61 -13.27
N ASP A 145 6.84 2.60 -13.48
CA ASP A 145 7.52 3.51 -14.41
C ASP A 145 7.06 3.36 -15.86
N LYS A 146 6.72 2.14 -16.27
CA LYS A 146 6.31 1.86 -17.63
C LYS A 146 4.86 2.23 -17.91
N TYR A 147 3.98 2.09 -16.91
CA TYR A 147 2.54 2.08 -17.14
C TYR A 147 1.76 3.12 -16.36
N ILE A 148 2.18 3.49 -15.16
CA ILE A 148 1.41 4.38 -14.29
C ILE A 148 2.04 5.76 -14.32
N ARG A 149 1.26 6.76 -14.74
CA ARG A 149 1.62 8.18 -14.67
C ARG A 149 0.73 8.87 -13.64
N VAL A 150 1.33 9.54 -12.68
CA VAL A 150 0.64 10.46 -11.77
C VAL A 150 0.43 11.78 -12.50
N LYS A 151 -0.69 12.46 -12.28
CA LYS A 151 -0.94 13.77 -12.89
C LYS A 151 0.10 14.81 -12.46
N GLN A 152 0.40 15.72 -13.39
CA GLN A 152 1.47 16.71 -13.20
C GLN A 152 1.21 17.67 -12.04
N ASP A 153 -0.03 18.11 -11.83
CA ASP A 153 -0.39 19.01 -10.74
C ASP A 153 -0.11 18.41 -9.34
N ILE A 154 -0.27 17.09 -9.20
CA ILE A 154 0.07 16.36 -7.97
C ILE A 154 1.59 16.25 -7.83
N LEU A 155 2.32 16.01 -8.92
CA LEU A 155 3.79 15.97 -8.92
C LEU A 155 4.39 17.33 -8.56
N ASP A 156 3.84 18.42 -9.09
CA ASP A 156 4.28 19.79 -8.80
C ASP A 156 4.09 20.14 -7.30
N GLU A 157 2.98 19.70 -6.69
CA GLU A 157 2.74 19.82 -5.25
C GLU A 157 3.80 19.06 -4.43
N ILE A 158 4.12 17.83 -4.83
CA ILE A 158 5.13 16.99 -4.17
C ILE A 158 6.51 17.61 -4.29
N ASP A 159 6.90 18.10 -5.47
CA ASP A 159 8.21 18.67 -5.69
C ASP A 159 8.34 20.01 -4.94
N THR A 160 7.28 20.82 -4.87
CA THR A 160 7.23 22.03 -4.03
C THR A 160 7.44 21.71 -2.55
N PHE A 161 6.74 20.70 -2.02
CA PHE A 161 6.92 20.28 -0.63
C PHE A 161 8.33 19.72 -0.38
N TYR A 162 8.83 18.89 -1.31
CA TYR A 162 10.15 18.29 -1.22
C TYR A 162 11.24 19.34 -1.17
N ASP A 163 11.24 20.29 -2.11
CA ASP A 163 12.24 21.37 -2.18
C ASP A 163 12.21 22.24 -0.93
N LYS A 164 11.03 22.51 -0.37
CA LYS A 164 10.87 23.36 0.81
C LYS A 164 11.31 22.66 2.11
N HIS A 165 11.01 21.37 2.27
CA HIS A 165 11.10 20.71 3.58
C HIS A 165 12.12 19.57 3.66
N LEU A 166 12.34 18.84 2.55
CA LEU A 166 13.00 17.54 2.54
C LEU A 166 14.35 17.53 1.84
N LYS A 167 14.56 18.44 0.88
CA LYS A 167 15.77 18.53 0.06
C LYS A 167 17.03 18.67 0.92
N ASP A 168 18.11 18.05 0.45
CA ASP A 168 19.45 18.07 1.05
C ASP A 168 19.57 17.51 2.47
N LYS A 169 18.53 16.83 2.97
CA LYS A 169 18.49 16.16 4.28
C LYS A 169 18.33 14.65 4.13
N VAL A 170 18.74 13.90 5.15
CA VAL A 170 18.29 12.51 5.29
C VAL A 170 16.85 12.50 5.77
N VAL A 171 15.95 11.95 4.97
CA VAL A 171 14.53 11.89 5.26
C VAL A 171 14.18 10.56 5.92
N ILE A 172 13.62 10.64 7.12
CA ILE A 172 12.99 9.52 7.84
C ILE A 172 11.48 9.65 7.68
N GLY A 173 10.91 8.85 6.79
CA GLY A 173 9.47 8.77 6.59
C GLY A 173 8.81 7.91 7.67
N ILE A 174 7.75 8.40 8.29
CA ILE A 174 6.93 7.65 9.23
C ILE A 174 5.54 7.50 8.63
N HIS A 175 5.13 6.27 8.37
CA HIS A 175 3.74 5.94 8.06
C HIS A 175 3.15 5.16 9.23
N TYR A 176 2.45 5.86 10.11
CA TYR A 176 1.78 5.26 11.24
C TYR A 176 0.28 5.26 10.98
N ARG A 177 -0.34 4.09 11.09
CA ARG A 177 -1.79 3.94 11.00
C ARG A 177 -2.24 3.08 12.15
N GLY A 178 -3.05 3.63 13.04
CA GLY A 178 -3.70 2.85 14.09
C GLY A 178 -4.69 1.90 13.45
N THR A 179 -4.81 0.70 14.01
CA THR A 179 -5.89 -0.21 13.58
C THR A 179 -7.20 0.32 14.15
N ASP A 180 -8.28 0.29 13.35
CA ASP A 180 -9.67 0.69 13.67
C ASP A 180 -10.33 -0.10 14.84
N LYS A 181 -9.54 -0.60 15.79
CA LYS A 181 -9.94 -1.40 16.95
C LYS A 181 -9.86 -0.57 18.21
N HIS A 182 -10.67 0.49 18.25
CA HIS A 182 -10.78 1.42 19.38
C HIS A 182 -11.27 0.78 20.70
N LEU A 183 -11.53 -0.52 20.75
CA LEU A 183 -12.09 -1.15 21.95
C LEU A 183 -11.22 -2.23 22.62
N GLU A 184 -10.37 -2.98 21.90
CA GLU A 184 -9.56 -4.03 22.57
C GLU A 184 -8.20 -4.37 21.92
N ALA A 185 -7.85 -3.81 20.75
CA ALA A 185 -6.51 -4.02 20.16
C ALA A 185 -5.70 -2.73 20.27
N SER A 186 -5.24 -2.53 21.51
CA SER A 186 -3.99 -1.89 21.90
C SER A 186 -3.19 -1.22 20.79
N HIS A 187 -2.94 0.09 20.95
CA HIS A 187 -1.58 0.63 21.02
C HIS A 187 -0.56 -0.29 20.31
N LEU A 188 -0.47 -0.22 18.99
CA LEU A 188 0.82 -0.51 18.37
C LEU A 188 1.74 0.51 19.05
N ASP A 189 2.49 0.07 20.05
CA ASP A 189 2.86 0.96 21.13
C ASP A 189 3.59 2.17 20.55
N TYR A 190 3.16 3.39 20.87
CA TYR A 190 3.91 4.57 20.45
C TYR A 190 5.38 4.43 20.90
N ASP A 191 5.63 3.67 21.96
CA ASP A 191 6.96 3.22 22.36
C ASP A 191 7.70 2.42 21.28
N MET A 192 7.02 1.56 20.53
CA MET A 192 7.64 0.83 19.42
C MET A 192 8.06 1.77 18.29
N LEU A 193 7.20 2.74 17.94
CA LEU A 193 7.56 3.80 17.01
C LEU A 193 8.76 4.57 17.53
N THR A 194 8.72 4.99 18.79
CA THR A 194 9.79 5.76 19.45
C THR A 194 11.09 4.96 19.52
N LYS A 195 11.04 3.67 19.88
CA LYS A 195 12.20 2.77 19.93
C LYS A 195 12.81 2.56 18.54
N ALA A 196 11.97 2.34 17.53
CA ALA A 196 12.42 2.22 16.14
C ALA A 196 13.07 3.52 15.66
N LEU A 197 12.42 4.66 15.87
CA LEU A 197 12.93 5.97 15.48
C LEU A 197 14.25 6.29 16.21
N THR A 198 14.30 6.12 17.53
CA THR A 198 15.51 6.34 18.34
C THR A 198 16.68 5.49 17.85
N LYS A 199 16.42 4.23 17.49
CA LYS A 199 17.45 3.34 16.96
C LYS A 199 18.00 3.86 15.63
N GLU A 200 17.12 4.29 14.74
CA GLU A 200 17.52 4.81 13.42
C GLU A 200 18.27 6.14 13.55
N LEU A 201 17.82 7.04 14.42
CA LEU A 201 18.51 8.30 14.73
C LEU A 201 19.91 8.07 15.30
N ARG A 202 20.06 7.13 16.25
CA ARG A 202 21.39 6.76 16.78
C ARG A 202 22.32 6.22 15.69
N ALA A 203 21.78 5.51 14.70
CA ALA A 203 22.57 4.98 13.59
C ALA A 203 22.96 6.05 12.57
N LEU A 204 22.22 7.17 12.48
CA LEU A 204 22.57 8.31 11.64
C LEU A 204 23.68 9.18 12.24
N GLY A 205 23.78 9.24 13.57
CA GLY A 205 24.76 10.11 14.24
C GLY A 205 24.45 11.59 14.00
N ASP A 206 25.47 12.36 13.62
CA ASP A 206 25.38 13.83 13.44
C ASP A 206 24.89 14.26 12.04
N VAL A 207 24.36 13.34 11.24
CA VAL A 207 23.85 13.65 9.90
C VAL A 207 22.61 14.53 9.97
N ASP A 208 22.54 15.56 9.12
CA ASP A 208 21.36 16.42 9.04
C ASP A 208 20.13 15.64 8.51
N TYR A 209 19.06 15.66 9.30
CA TYR A 209 17.87 14.85 9.01
C TYR A 209 16.56 15.62 9.19
N VAL A 210 15.50 15.07 8.60
CA VAL A 210 14.12 15.52 8.78
C VAL A 210 13.21 14.31 8.89
N ILE A 211 12.16 14.43 9.70
CA ILE A 211 11.13 13.42 9.88
C ILE A 211 9.91 13.85 9.08
N PHE A 212 9.53 13.09 8.06
CA PHE A 212 8.27 13.28 7.35
C PHE A 212 7.21 12.35 7.94
N LEU A 213 6.09 12.88 8.42
CA LEU A 213 5.02 12.10 9.04
C LEU A 213 3.77 12.07 8.17
N ALA A 214 3.32 10.85 7.84
CA ALA A 214 2.03 10.54 7.25
C ALA A 214 1.25 9.64 8.22
N THR A 215 0.14 10.14 8.77
CA THR A 215 -0.64 9.45 9.80
C THR A 215 -2.10 9.91 9.80
N ASP A 216 -3.02 8.98 10.06
CA ASP A 216 -4.43 9.25 10.37
C ASP A 216 -4.69 9.40 11.89
N GLU A 217 -3.63 9.35 12.71
CA GLU A 217 -3.71 9.40 14.17
C GLU A 217 -3.25 10.76 14.74
N PRO A 218 -4.17 11.64 15.19
CA PRO A 218 -3.82 12.95 15.75
C PRO A 218 -2.87 12.85 16.96
N SER A 219 -3.07 11.84 17.81
CA SER A 219 -2.23 11.62 18.99
C SER A 219 -0.74 11.36 18.66
N VAL A 220 -0.44 10.81 17.48
CA VAL A 220 0.94 10.59 17.01
C VAL A 220 1.56 11.90 16.54
N VAL A 221 0.77 12.76 15.90
CA VAL A 221 1.19 14.11 15.48
C VAL A 221 1.60 14.93 16.69
N GLU A 222 0.74 14.97 17.72
CA GLU A 222 1.00 15.74 18.95
C GLU A 222 2.30 15.29 19.63
N ARG A 223 2.47 13.98 19.84
CA ARG A 223 3.64 13.43 20.53
C ARG A 223 4.95 13.63 19.74
N LEU A 224 4.93 13.43 18.42
CA LEU A 224 6.11 13.67 17.59
C LEU A 224 6.43 15.16 17.47
N SER A 225 5.42 16.03 17.39
CA SER A 225 5.64 17.49 17.34
C SER A 225 6.27 17.99 18.63
N ALA A 226 5.84 17.47 19.78
CA ALA A 226 6.45 17.78 21.08
C ALA A 226 7.89 17.25 21.20
N SER A 227 8.19 16.10 20.59
CA SER A 227 9.51 15.46 20.69
C SER A 227 10.53 15.98 19.68
N TYR A 228 10.08 16.48 18.53
CA TYR A 228 10.92 16.86 17.38
C TYR A 228 10.41 18.16 16.69
N PRO A 229 10.21 19.27 17.42
CA PRO A 229 9.54 20.46 16.90
C PRO A 229 10.23 21.07 15.66
N ASP A 230 11.56 21.07 15.61
CA ASP A 230 12.33 21.67 14.49
C ASP A 230 12.67 20.67 13.38
N ARG A 231 12.28 19.39 13.56
CA ARG A 231 12.68 18.29 12.68
C ARG A 231 11.50 17.53 12.09
N LEU A 232 10.28 17.78 12.58
CA LEU A 232 9.07 17.14 12.09
C LEU A 232 8.40 18.01 11.03
N VAL A 233 8.10 17.41 9.88
CA VAL A 233 7.28 18.01 8.83
C VAL A 233 6.19 17.03 8.42
N TYR A 234 5.04 17.56 8.04
CA TYR A 234 3.91 16.78 7.55
C TYR A 234 3.02 17.66 6.68
N THR A 235 2.16 17.04 5.89
CA THR A 235 1.20 17.77 5.04
C THR A 235 0.04 18.30 5.88
N ASP A 236 -0.54 19.44 5.47
CA ASP A 236 -1.78 20.01 6.03
C ASP A 236 -3.03 19.23 5.54
N ALA A 237 -2.94 17.90 5.44
CA ALA A 237 -4.07 17.05 5.09
C ALA A 237 -5.20 17.22 6.13
N GLU A 238 -6.46 17.20 5.70
CA GLU A 238 -7.61 17.18 6.61
C GLU A 238 -7.65 15.84 7.37
N ARG A 239 -6.88 15.76 8.45
CA ARG A 239 -6.82 14.62 9.37
C ARG A 239 -8.14 14.54 10.13
N MET A 240 -9.14 13.95 9.49
CA MET A 240 -10.46 13.81 10.05
C MET A 240 -10.41 12.92 11.30
N GLN A 241 -11.03 13.38 12.39
CA GLN A 241 -11.20 12.64 13.65
C GLN A 241 -12.16 11.44 13.51
N GLU A 242 -12.71 11.19 12.32
CA GLU A 242 -13.76 10.19 12.07
C GLU A 242 -13.26 9.11 11.08
N PRO A 243 -13.61 7.82 11.30
CA PRO A 243 -13.30 6.75 10.36
C PRO A 243 -13.79 7.07 8.94
N VAL A 244 -13.02 6.60 7.95
CA VAL A 244 -13.16 6.86 6.49
C VAL A 244 -14.58 6.62 5.91
N HIS A 245 -15.50 6.04 6.69
CA HIS A 245 -16.82 5.58 6.27
C HIS A 245 -17.98 6.58 6.40
N TYR A 246 -17.79 7.77 7.00
CA TYR A 246 -18.91 8.70 7.19
C TYR A 246 -18.61 10.14 6.68
N ALA A 247 -19.42 10.56 5.69
CA ALA A 247 -19.88 11.93 5.41
C ALA A 247 -18.85 13.10 5.34
N SER A 248 -18.08 13.19 4.25
CA SER A 248 -17.61 14.51 3.78
C SER A 248 -17.62 14.58 2.26
N ASN A 249 -18.10 15.70 1.69
CA ASN A 249 -18.10 16.04 0.26
C ASN A 249 -16.68 16.30 -0.30
N LYS A 250 -15.72 15.47 0.06
CA LYS A 250 -14.28 15.63 -0.21
C LYS A 250 -13.64 14.28 -0.54
N CYS A 251 -14.36 13.43 -1.27
CA CYS A 251 -13.89 12.07 -1.62
C CYS A 251 -12.67 12.13 -2.53
N TYR A 252 -12.66 13.10 -3.46
CA TYR A 252 -11.49 13.42 -4.27
C TYR A 252 -10.29 13.84 -3.41
N GLN A 253 -10.51 14.80 -2.51
CA GLN A 253 -9.44 15.36 -1.68
C GLN A 253 -8.78 14.27 -0.81
N LYS A 254 -9.57 13.37 -0.22
CA LYS A 254 -9.04 12.21 0.55
C LYS A 254 -8.09 11.34 -0.27
N GLY A 255 -8.43 11.09 -1.54
CA GLY A 255 -7.57 10.31 -2.44
C GLY A 255 -6.30 11.07 -2.82
N ARG A 256 -6.43 12.37 -3.08
CA ARG A 256 -5.30 13.27 -3.37
C ARG A 256 -4.32 13.32 -2.21
N GLU A 257 -4.78 13.62 -0.99
CA GLU A 257 -3.94 13.70 0.21
C GLU A 257 -3.21 12.39 0.48
N ALA A 258 -3.93 11.26 0.40
CA ALA A 258 -3.32 9.94 0.59
C ALA A 258 -2.24 9.65 -0.47
N LEU A 259 -2.43 10.09 -1.72
CA LEU A 259 -1.45 9.96 -2.80
C LEU A 259 -0.22 10.83 -2.58
N VAL A 260 -0.43 12.10 -2.19
CA VAL A 260 0.65 13.05 -1.87
C VAL A 260 1.51 12.49 -0.73
N ASP A 261 0.90 12.06 0.37
CA ASP A 261 1.60 11.44 1.50
C ASP A 261 2.39 10.19 1.08
N MET A 262 1.80 9.32 0.25
CA MET A 262 2.47 8.12 -0.24
C MET A 262 3.71 8.46 -1.08
N LEU A 263 3.62 9.44 -1.97
CA LEU A 263 4.72 9.84 -2.84
C LEU A 263 5.80 10.59 -2.06
N LEU A 264 5.45 11.42 -1.08
CA LEU A 264 6.41 12.05 -0.17
C LEU A 264 7.13 11.01 0.70
N LEU A 265 6.41 10.01 1.24
CA LEU A 265 7.03 8.86 1.90
C LEU A 265 8.03 8.14 0.98
N ALA A 266 7.71 8.00 -0.31
CA ALA A 266 8.62 7.38 -1.26
C ALA A 266 9.92 8.18 -1.48
N LYS A 267 9.94 9.49 -1.22
CA LYS A 267 11.17 10.30 -1.25
C LYS A 267 12.09 10.04 -0.04
N SER A 268 11.69 9.20 0.91
CA SER A 268 12.45 8.94 2.15
C SER A 268 13.67 8.04 1.94
N ASN A 269 14.72 8.25 2.75
CA ASN A 269 15.87 7.34 2.83
C ASN A 269 15.53 6.11 3.68
N ILE A 270 14.79 6.33 4.76
CA ILE A 270 14.33 5.31 5.70
C ILE A 270 12.82 5.46 5.87
N ILE A 271 12.08 4.36 5.87
CA ILE A 271 10.67 4.35 6.26
C ILE A 271 10.43 3.51 7.50
N ILE A 272 9.74 4.08 8.48
CA ILE A 272 9.19 3.39 9.64
C ILE A 272 7.68 3.27 9.43
N ARG A 273 7.15 2.04 9.32
CA ARG A 273 5.75 1.84 8.94
C ARG A 273 5.01 0.74 9.67
N THR A 274 3.70 0.92 9.82
CA THR A 274 2.74 -0.17 10.07
C THR A 274 2.43 -0.92 8.76
N ASN A 275 1.83 -2.11 8.87
CA ASN A 275 1.43 -2.89 7.69
C ASN A 275 0.19 -2.30 7.01
N SER A 276 0.41 -1.38 6.07
CA SER A 276 -0.61 -0.76 5.23
C SER A 276 -0.21 -0.83 3.75
N ASN A 277 -1.21 -0.82 2.86
CA ASN A 277 -0.97 -0.70 1.42
C ASN A 277 -0.28 0.62 1.06
N LEU A 278 -0.61 1.74 1.74
CA LEU A 278 0.00 3.04 1.49
C LEU A 278 1.53 2.96 1.66
N GLY A 279 1.98 2.56 2.85
CA GLY A 279 3.40 2.40 3.13
C GLY A 279 4.07 1.28 2.32
N ALA A 280 3.32 0.31 1.79
CA ALA A 280 3.88 -0.71 0.90
C ALA A 280 4.11 -0.16 -0.52
N VAL A 281 3.17 0.61 -1.05
CA VAL A 281 3.29 1.24 -2.37
C VAL A 281 4.39 2.30 -2.37
N SER A 282 4.59 3.05 -1.29
CA SER A 282 5.75 3.97 -1.19
C SER A 282 7.09 3.23 -1.30
N CYS A 283 7.17 2.01 -0.74
CA CYS A 283 8.33 1.12 -0.91
C CYS A 283 8.50 0.60 -2.34
N PHE A 284 7.44 0.53 -3.13
CA PHE A 284 7.53 0.20 -4.57
C PHE A 284 8.09 1.38 -5.36
N TYR A 285 7.64 2.61 -5.07
CA TYR A 285 8.19 3.81 -5.70
C TYR A 285 9.67 4.04 -5.38
N ASN A 286 10.12 3.64 -4.18
CA ASN A 286 11.53 3.71 -3.80
C ASN A 286 12.11 2.33 -3.41
N PRO A 287 12.64 1.58 -4.40
CA PRO A 287 13.21 0.26 -4.16
C PRO A 287 14.55 0.28 -3.40
N LYS A 288 15.15 1.46 -3.16
CA LYS A 288 16.41 1.62 -2.42
C LYS A 288 16.19 1.97 -0.94
N MET A 289 14.99 2.46 -0.58
CA MET A 289 14.63 2.85 0.78
C MET A 289 14.89 1.75 1.81
N LYS A 290 15.44 2.11 2.97
CA LYS A 290 15.55 1.20 4.13
C LYS A 290 14.17 1.06 4.78
N ILE A 291 13.73 -0.16 5.07
CA ILE A 291 12.39 -0.43 5.63
C ILE A 291 12.49 -0.91 7.06
N VAL A 292 11.76 -0.25 7.95
CA VAL A 292 11.58 -0.61 9.36
C VAL A 292 10.09 -0.86 9.60
N ASN A 293 9.70 -2.14 9.64
CA ASN A 293 8.31 -2.53 9.85
C ASN A 293 8.02 -2.69 11.35
N LEU A 294 7.06 -1.93 11.89
CA LEU A 294 6.67 -1.98 13.29
C LEU A 294 5.98 -3.30 13.65
N ASN A 295 5.11 -3.81 12.77
CA ASN A 295 4.32 -5.02 13.07
C ASN A 295 5.19 -6.27 13.30
N TYR A 296 6.32 -6.42 12.58
CA TYR A 296 7.26 -7.53 12.79
C TYR A 296 8.17 -7.35 14.02
N MET A 297 8.28 -6.13 14.55
CA MET A 297 8.92 -5.91 15.85
C MET A 297 7.97 -6.36 16.98
N ASN A 298 6.65 -6.20 16.79
CA ASN A 298 5.66 -6.64 17.78
C ASN A 298 5.70 -8.17 17.88
N ASP A 299 5.70 -8.88 16.76
CA ASP A 299 5.82 -10.35 16.75
C ASP A 299 7.11 -10.85 17.44
N ARG A 300 8.24 -10.17 17.28
CA ARG A 300 9.50 -10.57 17.93
C ARG A 300 9.51 -10.25 19.43
N LEU A 301 8.98 -9.11 19.84
CA LEU A 301 8.89 -8.72 21.25
C LEU A 301 7.84 -9.55 22.00
N TYR A 302 6.67 -9.82 21.40
CA TYR A 302 5.65 -10.71 21.98
C TYR A 302 6.14 -12.15 22.12
N ASN A 303 6.83 -12.67 21.10
CA ASN A 303 7.41 -14.02 21.16
C ASN A 303 8.64 -14.11 22.07
N GLY A 304 9.40 -13.03 22.23
CA GLY A 304 10.51 -12.91 23.19
C GLY A 304 10.02 -12.80 24.64
N ALA A 305 8.96 -12.03 24.88
CA ALA A 305 8.31 -11.92 26.19
C ALA A 305 7.66 -13.24 26.63
N LYS A 306 7.05 -14.00 25.70
CA LYS A 306 6.58 -15.38 25.97
C LYS A 306 7.68 -16.37 26.30
N LYS A 307 8.91 -16.15 25.81
CA LYS A 307 10.06 -17.01 26.16
C LYS A 307 10.61 -16.74 27.57
N ASN A 308 10.41 -15.54 28.11
CA ASN A 308 10.94 -15.14 29.41
C ASN A 308 9.89 -15.08 30.53
N GLY A 309 8.61 -15.33 30.22
CA GLY A 309 7.52 -15.48 31.19
C GLY A 309 7.34 -16.95 31.59
N LYS A 310 7.96 -17.34 32.70
CA LYS A 310 7.76 -18.57 33.51
C LYS A 310 6.57 -19.46 33.08
N LEU A 311 6.87 -20.54 32.36
CA LEU A 311 6.13 -21.81 32.44
C LEU A 311 6.60 -22.52 33.72
N ASN A 312 6.07 -22.12 34.87
CA ASN A 312 6.12 -22.90 36.09
C ASN A 312 4.90 -22.52 36.93
N GLU A 313 4.27 -23.55 37.48
CA GLU A 313 3.06 -23.53 38.32
C GLU A 313 1.75 -23.56 37.55
N LEU A 314 1.37 -24.77 37.12
CA LEU A 314 0.02 -25.33 37.26
C LEU A 314 0.12 -26.83 36.91
N ASN A 315 0.74 -27.59 37.82
CA ASN A 315 0.63 -29.05 37.95
C ASN A 315 1.16 -29.46 39.35
N LYS A 316 0.50 -28.92 40.38
CA LYS A 316 0.44 -29.40 41.78
C LYS A 316 -0.94 -28.89 42.22
N LYS A 317 -1.94 -29.64 42.69
CA LYS A 317 -2.18 -30.98 43.27
C LYS A 317 -3.73 -31.11 43.30
N PRO A 318 -4.36 -32.19 43.79
CA PRO A 318 -3.81 -33.49 44.21
C PRO A 318 -3.87 -34.54 43.11
#